data_AF-A0AAJ2NSB8-F1
#
_entry.id   AF-A0AAJ2NSB8-F1
#
_cell.length_a   1.000
_cell.length_b   1.000
_cell.length_c   1.000
_cell.angle_alpha   90.00
_cell.angle_beta   90.00
_cell.angle_gamma   90.00
#
_symmetry.space_group_name_H-M   'P 1'
#
loop_
_entity.id
_entity.type
_entity.pdbx_description
1 polymer ?
#
loop_
_entity_poly.entity_id
_entity_poly.type
_entity_poly.pdbx_seq_one_letter_code
_entity_poly.pdbx_strand_id
1 'polypeptide(L)' 'PLNVEECIMIEPTETESKETLDSFIDAMIQIAKEAEENPEIVQEAPHTTVVGRLDETTAARKPILRYQAEI' A
#
# COMPACT_ATOMS: atom_id res chain seq x y z
N PRO A 1 5.67 -3.50 16.97
CA PRO A 1 4.69 -3.93 15.95
C PRO A 1 4.25 -5.40 16.11
N LEU A 2 5.18 -6.35 16.21
CA LEU A 2 4.90 -7.80 16.16
C LEU A 2 3.91 -8.38 17.20
N ASN A 3 3.51 -7.61 18.21
CA ASN A 3 2.59 -8.05 19.27
C ASN A 3 1.17 -7.47 19.13
N VAL A 4 0.88 -6.72 18.08
CA VAL A 4 -0.43 -6.10 17.83
C VAL A 4 -0.93 -6.57 16.47
N GLU A 5 -2.12 -7.16 16.41
CA GLU A 5 -2.76 -7.62 15.17
C GLU A 5 -3.02 -6.43 14.24
N GLU A 6 -2.84 -6.65 12.92
CA GLU A 6 -3.03 -5.64 11.88
C GLU A 6 -2.27 -4.32 12.12
N CYS A 7 -1.13 -4.38 12.83
CA CYS A 7 -0.36 -3.19 13.14
C CYS A 7 0.35 -2.61 11.92
N ILE A 8 0.48 -1.28 11.91
CA ILE A 8 1.33 -0.55 10.97
C ILE A 8 2.52 0.00 11.74
N MET A 9 3.73 -0.23 11.23
CA MET A 9 4.96 0.37 11.76
C MET A 9 5.29 1.63 10.94
N ILE A 10 5.26 2.79 11.59
CA ILE A 10 5.55 4.08 10.96
C ILE A 10 6.88 4.61 11.51
N GLU A 11 7.83 4.90 10.63
CA GLU A 11 9.15 5.45 10.96
C GLU A 11 9.40 6.71 10.12
N PRO A 12 9.01 7.90 10.58
CA PRO A 12 9.45 9.13 9.95
C PRO A 12 10.91 9.36 10.36
N THR A 13 11.79 9.60 9.38
CA THR A 13 13.17 9.99 9.67
C THR A 13 13.24 11.47 10.04
N GLU A 14 14.38 11.91 10.57
CA GLU A 14 14.59 13.27 11.07
C GLU A 14 14.52 14.36 9.99
N THR A 15 14.60 13.98 8.71
CA THR A 15 14.59 14.91 7.57
C THR A 15 13.20 15.32 7.13
N GLU A 16 12.16 14.63 7.61
CA GLU A 16 10.78 14.94 7.23
C GLU A 16 10.29 16.23 7.90
N SER A 17 9.66 17.10 7.11
CA SER A 17 9.08 18.33 7.62
C SER A 17 7.79 18.08 8.37
N LYS A 18 7.41 19.00 9.28
CA LYS A 18 6.11 18.91 9.96
C LYS A 18 4.95 18.87 8.96
N GLU A 19 4.99 19.68 7.90
CA GLU A 19 3.90 19.70 6.92
C GLU A 19 3.75 18.35 6.20
N THR A 20 4.86 17.64 5.96
CA THR A 20 4.83 16.31 5.34
C THR A 20 4.20 15.29 6.28
N LEU A 21 4.54 15.34 7.57
CA LEU A 21 3.95 14.48 8.60
C LEU A 21 2.46 14.76 8.79
N ASP A 22 2.05 16.03 8.83
CA ASP A 22 0.65 16.42 8.92
C ASP A 22 -0.14 15.89 7.70
N SER A 23 0.43 16.03 6.50
CA SER A 23 -0.21 15.53 5.26
C SER A 23 -0.36 14.00 5.27
N PHE A 24 0.62 13.27 5.79
CA PHE A 24 0.53 11.82 5.97
C PHE A 24 -0.57 11.45 6.97
N ILE A 25 -0.65 12.16 8.11
CA ILE A 25 -1.70 11.95 9.12
C ILE A 25 -3.08 12.18 8.54
N ASP A 26 -3.27 13.27 7.80
CA ASP A 26 -4.55 13.60 7.14
C ASP A 26 -4.97 12.50 6.16
N ALA A 27 -4.02 11.99 5.37
CA ALA A 27 -4.28 10.87 4.46
C ALA A 27 -4.67 9.58 5.22
N MET A 28 -4.02 9.27 6.34
CA MET A 28 -4.37 8.11 7.17
C MET A 28 -5.75 8.24 7.81
N ILE A 29 -6.12 9.44 8.26
CA ILE A 29 -7.47 9.73 8.79
C ILE A 29 -8.51 9.54 7.69
N GLN A 30 -8.22 10.00 6.47
CA GLN A 30 -9.11 9.80 5.33
C GLN A 30 -9.28 8.32 5.00
N ILE A 31 -8.19 7.55 4.93
CA ILE A 31 -8.24 6.10 4.66
C ILE A 31 -9.05 5.38 5.74
N ALA A 32 -8.91 5.76 7.01
CA ALA A 32 -9.70 5.17 8.09
C ALA A 32 -11.21 5.42 7.91
N LYS A 33 -11.59 6.64 7.51
CA LYS A 33 -13.00 6.97 7.20
C LYS A 33 -13.50 6.21 5.97
N GLU A 34 -12.71 6.13 4.91
CA GLU A 34 -13.06 5.36 3.71
C GLU A 34 -13.25 3.87 4.04
N ALA A 35 -12.39 3.30 4.89
CA ALA A 35 -12.53 1.92 5.33
C ALA A 35 -13.80 1.68 6.16
N GLU A 36 -14.25 2.67 6.95
CA GLU A 36 -15.46 2.56 7.76
C GLU A 36 -16.74 2.79 6.95
N GLU A 37 -16.74 3.80 6.06
CA GLU A 37 -17.94 4.26 5.35
C GLU A 37 -18.13 3.60 3.99
N ASN A 38 -17.04 3.34 3.25
CA ASN A 38 -17.07 2.76 1.91
C ASN A 38 -15.82 1.89 1.64
N PRO A 39 -15.74 0.70 2.28
CA PRO A 39 -14.53 -0.11 2.33
C PRO A 39 -14.02 -0.56 0.96
N GLU A 40 -14.91 -0.65 -0.04
CA GLU A 40 -14.60 -1.07 -1.41
C GLU A 40 -13.50 -0.17 -2.03
N ILE A 41 -13.52 1.13 -1.70
CA ILE A 41 -12.52 2.10 -2.18
C ILE A 41 -11.10 1.67 -1.78
N VAL A 42 -10.92 1.24 -0.53
CA VAL A 42 -9.64 0.80 0.01
C VAL A 42 -9.29 -0.60 -0.47
N GLN A 43 -10.27 -1.50 -0.54
CA GLN A 43 -10.05 -2.89 -0.96
C GLN A 43 -9.66 -3.03 -2.43
N GLU A 44 -10.19 -2.18 -3.30
CA GLU A 44 -9.92 -2.20 -4.74
C GLU A 44 -8.73 -1.30 -5.12
N ALA A 45 -8.16 -0.55 -4.17
CA ALA A 45 -6.97 0.26 -4.42
C ALA A 45 -5.76 -0.60 -4.89
N PRO A 46 -4.86 -0.04 -5.73
CA PRO A 46 -4.83 1.35 -6.21
C PRO A 46 -5.64 1.59 -7.50
N HIS A 47 -6.14 2.83 -7.68
CA HIS A 47 -7.04 3.21 -8.79
C HIS A 47 -6.38 3.97 -9.95
N THR A 48 -5.28 4.68 -9.70
CA THR A 48 -4.69 5.64 -10.65
C THR A 48 -3.24 5.30 -11.03
N THR A 49 -2.65 4.29 -10.40
CA THR A 49 -1.29 3.83 -10.72
C THR A 49 -1.29 3.11 -12.07
N VAL A 50 -0.15 3.15 -12.76
CA VAL A 50 0.03 2.51 -14.09
C VAL A 50 -0.29 1.02 -14.07
N VAL A 51 -0.07 0.37 -12.93
CA VAL A 51 -0.43 -1.02 -12.67
C VAL A 51 -1.34 -1.09 -11.43
N GLY A 52 -2.32 -1.98 -11.46
CA GLY A 52 -3.20 -2.26 -10.31
C GLY A 52 -2.60 -3.30 -9.35
N ARG A 53 -3.46 -3.88 -8.49
CA ARG A 53 -3.06 -4.95 -7.57
C ARG A 53 -2.55 -6.17 -8.35
N LEU A 54 -1.35 -6.63 -8.00
CA LEU A 54 -0.69 -7.74 -8.68
C LEU A 54 -1.23 -9.09 -8.18
N ASP A 55 -1.23 -10.11 -9.06
CA ASP A 55 -1.52 -11.48 -8.67
C ASP A 55 -0.29 -12.13 -8.02
N GLU A 56 -0.12 -11.87 -6.72
CA GLU A 56 0.96 -12.42 -5.91
C GLU A 56 0.88 -13.96 -5.81
N THR A 57 -0.32 -14.53 -5.87
CA THR A 57 -0.52 -15.99 -5.77
C THR A 57 0.10 -16.67 -6.99
N THR A 58 -0.21 -16.19 -8.20
CA THR A 58 0.37 -16.73 -9.42
C THR A 58 1.86 -16.43 -9.50
N ALA A 59 2.28 -15.21 -9.15
CA ALA A 59 3.71 -14.85 -9.14
C ALA A 59 4.54 -15.78 -8.23
N ALA A 60 4.03 -16.11 -7.03
CA ALA A 60 4.70 -17.03 -6.11
C ALA A 60 4.69 -18.49 -6.58
N ARG A 61 3.60 -18.95 -7.21
CA ARG A 61 3.45 -20.35 -7.68
C ARG A 61 4.11 -20.62 -9.03
N LYS A 62 4.24 -19.61 -9.89
CA LYS A 62 4.78 -19.69 -11.25
C LYS A 62 5.72 -18.50 -11.54
N PRO A 63 6.86 -18.40 -10.82
CA PRO A 63 7.70 -17.22 -10.92
C PRO A 63 8.43 -17.14 -12.27
N ILE A 64 8.33 -15.98 -12.93
CA ILE A 64 9.16 -15.63 -14.09
C ILE A 64 10.32 -14.77 -13.57
N LEU A 65 11.47 -15.42 -13.34
CA LEU A 65 12.61 -14.80 -12.65
C LEU A 65 13.59 -14.08 -13.57
N ARG A 66 13.45 -14.27 -14.88
CA ARG A 66 14.27 -13.59 -15.88
C ARG A 66 13.43 -13.25 -17.09
N TYR A 67 13.77 -12.15 -17.72
CA TYR A 67 13.28 -11.84 -19.05
C TYR A 67 13.73 -12.93 -20.05
N GLN A 68 12.83 -13.31 -20.95
CA GLN A 68 13.15 -14.16 -22.09
C GLN A 68 12.70 -13.39 -23.34
N ALA A 69 13.66 -12.98 -24.17
CA ALA A 69 13.32 -12.41 -25.47
C ALA A 69 12.72 -13.52 -26.34
N GLU A 70 11.57 -13.24 -26.95
CA GLU A 70 11.06 -14.08 -28.03
C GLU A 70 12.02 -13.92 -29.23
N ILE A 71 12.53 -15.05 -29.74
CA ILE A 71 13.38 -15.13 -30.93
C ILE A 71 12.49 -15.45 -32.14
#